data_AF-A0A0R1R953-F1
#
_entry.id   AF-A0A0R1R953-F1
#
_cell.length_a   1.000
_cell.length_b   1.000
_cell.length_c   1.000
_cell.angle_alpha   90.00
_cell.angle_beta   90.00
_cell.angle_gamma   90.00
#
_symmetry.space_group_name_H-M   'P 1'
#
loop_
_entity.id
_entity.type
_entity.pdbx_description
1 polymer ?
#
loop_
_entity_poly.entity_id
_entity_poly.type
_entity_poly.pdbx_seq_one_letter_code
_entity_poly.pdbx_strand_id
1 'polypeptide(L)'
;MALISDGNATSQSPAVEVADDLRLQAAVLLDTDPTFQRRWPVRIEDTIQLTQAIGTDYYHFATDVAQIRNLDKRLFASGLSAKFYERLNAPFKAWLAGLSGDDDRDQKITDWKQTLQTLVYRSLDDVLQNTTPRDVTGIETDHGLLNIFTASNRLRINVSQHLDAPKG
;
A
#
# COMPACT_ATOMS: atom_id res chain seq x y z
N MET A 1 3.57 -21.03 -5.05
CA MET A 1 2.85 -21.03 -6.35
C MET A 1 1.38 -20.80 -6.05
N ALA A 2 0.82 -19.69 -6.50
CA ALA A 2 -0.63 -19.46 -6.42
C ALA A 2 -1.11 -19.07 -7.82
N LEU A 3 -1.97 -19.90 -8.40
CA LEU A 3 -2.66 -19.60 -9.65
C LEU A 3 -3.94 -18.84 -9.31
N ILE A 4 -4.11 -17.66 -9.89
CA ILE A 4 -5.37 -16.93 -9.83
C ILE A 4 -6.02 -17.08 -11.20
N SER A 5 -7.19 -17.73 -11.22
CA SER A 5 -7.95 -17.99 -12.44
C SER A 5 -8.87 -16.81 -12.74
N ASP A 6 -8.67 -16.17 -13.87
CA ASP A 6 -9.58 -15.26 -14.53
C ASP A 6 -10.61 -16.09 -15.31
N GLY A 7 -11.77 -16.31 -14.68
CA GLY A 7 -12.82 -17.22 -15.12
C GLY A 7 -13.48 -16.88 -16.45
N ASN A 8 -12.78 -17.08 -17.56
CA ASN A 8 -13.33 -17.04 -18.91
C ASN A 8 -12.89 -18.27 -19.72
N ALA A 9 -13.83 -19.13 -20.04
CA ALA A 9 -13.60 -20.38 -20.75
C ALA A 9 -13.43 -20.14 -22.26
N THR A 10 -12.23 -19.74 -22.70
CA THR A 10 -11.57 -20.07 -23.99
C THR A 10 -10.32 -19.22 -24.17
N SER A 11 -9.15 -19.82 -23.91
CA SER A 11 -7.77 -19.45 -24.33
C SER A 11 -6.80 -19.59 -23.16
N GLN A 12 -6.20 -20.78 -23.07
CA GLN A 12 -5.15 -21.14 -22.10
C GLN A 12 -3.78 -20.59 -22.56
N SER A 13 -3.70 -19.27 -22.72
CA SER A 13 -2.41 -18.57 -22.71
C SER A 13 -2.18 -18.14 -21.26
N PRO A 14 -0.97 -18.31 -20.68
CA PRO A 14 -0.71 -17.85 -19.32
C PRO A 14 -1.07 -16.36 -19.20
N ALA A 15 -2.11 -16.04 -18.43
CA ALA A 15 -2.63 -14.67 -18.34
C ALA A 15 -1.69 -13.72 -17.59
N VAL A 16 -0.68 -14.26 -16.88
CA VAL A 16 0.58 -13.64 -16.45
C VAL A 16 1.30 -14.66 -15.54
N GLU A 17 2.59 -14.85 -15.73
CA GLU A 17 3.46 -15.55 -14.78
C GLU A 17 4.12 -14.48 -13.89
N VAL A 18 3.79 -14.46 -12.60
CA VAL A 18 4.50 -13.64 -11.62
C VAL A 18 5.57 -14.51 -10.96
N ALA A 19 6.78 -14.50 -11.54
CA ALA A 19 7.97 -15.00 -10.88
C ALA A 19 8.49 -13.92 -9.92
N ASP A 20 8.27 -14.12 -8.61
CA ASP A 20 8.71 -13.17 -7.58
C ASP A 20 9.87 -13.75 -6.76
N ASP A 21 11.08 -13.21 -6.97
CA ASP A 21 12.26 -13.55 -6.18
C ASP A 21 12.24 -12.75 -4.87
N LEU A 22 11.71 -13.36 -3.81
CA LEU A 22 11.79 -12.81 -2.44
C LEU A 22 13.07 -13.34 -1.77
N ARG A 23 13.96 -12.43 -1.37
CA ARG A 23 15.22 -12.74 -0.70
C ARG A 23 15.14 -12.32 0.76
N LEU A 24 15.48 -13.25 1.66
CA LEU A 24 15.51 -13.01 3.10
C LEU A 24 16.62 -13.84 3.72
N GLN A 25 17.30 -13.30 4.73
CA GLN A 25 18.35 -14.04 5.43
C GLN A 25 17.76 -15.16 6.29
N ALA A 26 18.47 -16.30 6.35
CA ALA A 26 18.01 -17.46 7.13
C ALA A 26 17.84 -17.15 8.62
N ALA A 27 18.71 -16.32 9.20
CA ALA A 27 18.61 -15.89 10.60
C ALA A 27 17.37 -15.04 10.91
N VAL A 28 16.82 -14.35 9.90
CA VAL A 28 15.57 -13.58 10.00
C VAL A 28 14.37 -14.51 9.90
N LEU A 29 14.42 -15.50 8.99
CA LEU A 29 13.37 -16.51 8.82
C LEU A 29 13.24 -17.43 10.03
N LEU A 30 14.37 -17.85 10.59
CA LEU A 30 14.47 -18.82 11.68
C LEU A 30 14.68 -18.13 13.03
N ASP A 31 14.28 -16.87 13.17
CA ASP A 31 14.46 -16.10 14.39
C ASP A 31 13.74 -16.75 15.59
N THR A 32 14.54 -17.16 16.57
CA THR A 32 14.07 -17.84 17.78
C THR A 32 14.09 -16.95 19.02
N ASP A 33 13.96 -15.62 18.89
CA ASP A 33 13.88 -14.71 20.05
C ASP A 33 12.90 -15.27 21.10
N PRO A 34 13.29 -15.34 22.39
CA PRO A 34 12.44 -15.91 23.42
C PRO A 34 11.11 -15.15 23.59
N THR A 35 11.09 -13.86 23.25
CA THR A 35 9.88 -13.05 23.19
C THR A 35 9.26 -13.18 21.80
N PHE A 36 8.15 -13.92 21.68
CA PHE A 36 7.48 -14.18 20.40
C PHE A 36 7.22 -12.90 19.57
N GLN A 37 6.73 -11.83 20.21
CA GLN A 37 6.46 -10.54 19.55
C GLN A 37 7.71 -9.81 19.01
N ARG A 38 8.90 -10.19 19.48
CA ARG A 38 10.17 -9.64 18.99
C ARG A 38 10.72 -10.40 17.81
N ARG A 39 10.21 -11.61 17.52
CA ARG A 39 10.69 -12.42 16.40
C ARG A 39 10.43 -11.73 15.08
N TRP A 40 11.41 -11.77 14.20
CA TRP A 40 11.32 -11.21 12.86
C TRP A 40 10.09 -11.63 12.06
N PRO A 41 9.68 -12.92 12.01
CA PRO A 41 8.49 -13.32 11.27
C PRO A 41 7.21 -12.59 11.72
N VAL A 42 7.03 -12.39 13.02
CA VAL A 42 5.88 -11.66 13.58
C VAL A 42 5.97 -10.18 13.19
N ARG A 43 7.15 -9.58 13.33
CA ARG A 43 7.38 -8.17 12.99
C ARG A 43 7.19 -7.89 11.49
N ILE A 44 7.62 -8.80 10.63
CA ILE A 44 7.44 -8.71 9.18
C ILE A 44 5.96 -8.83 8.82
N GLU A 45 5.23 -9.78 9.40
CA GLU A 45 3.80 -9.94 9.17
C GLU A 45 3.01 -8.69 9.58
N ASP A 46 3.27 -8.14 10.78
CA ASP A 46 2.67 -6.87 11.22
C ASP A 46 2.96 -5.72 10.24
N THR A 47 4.18 -5.71 9.67
CA THR A 47 4.62 -4.70 8.72
C THR A 47 3.93 -4.86 7.36
N ILE A 48 3.68 -6.09 6.92
CA ILE A 48 2.88 -6.40 5.73
C ILE A 48 1.44 -5.93 5.93
N GLN A 49 0.83 -6.24 7.07
CA GLN A 49 -0.55 -5.85 7.38
C GLN A 49 -0.71 -4.33 7.42
N LEU A 50 0.22 -3.62 8.07
CA LEU A 50 0.27 -2.14 8.05
C LEU A 50 0.34 -1.61 6.61
N THR A 51 1.21 -2.20 5.79
CA THR A 51 1.41 -1.80 4.39
C THR A 51 0.16 -2.02 3.55
N GLN A 52 -0.55 -3.13 3.77
CA GLN A 52 -1.82 -3.43 3.10
C GLN A 52 -2.95 -2.51 3.54
N ALA A 53 -3.02 -2.14 4.82
CA ALA A 53 -4.01 -1.19 5.32
C ALA A 53 -3.84 0.18 4.66
N ILE A 54 -2.61 0.68 4.59
CA ILE A 54 -2.29 1.93 3.88
C ILE A 54 -2.57 1.82 2.37
N GLY A 55 -2.32 0.66 1.76
CA GLY A 55 -2.72 0.40 0.37
C GLY A 55 -4.23 0.45 0.15
N THR A 56 -5.01 0.02 1.15
CA THR A 56 -6.47 0.10 1.16
C THR A 56 -6.94 1.56 1.28
N ASP A 57 -6.31 2.35 2.15
CA ASP A 57 -6.57 3.80 2.24
C ASP A 57 -6.33 4.50 0.90
N TYR A 58 -5.22 4.16 0.22
CA TYR A 58 -4.91 4.71 -1.10
C TYR A 58 -5.94 4.29 -2.17
N TYR A 59 -6.42 3.05 -2.13
CA TYR A 59 -7.50 2.59 -3.01
C TYR A 59 -8.81 3.35 -2.77
N HIS A 60 -9.16 3.64 -1.51
CA HIS A 60 -10.32 4.46 -1.17
C HIS A 60 -10.17 5.90 -1.69
N PHE A 61 -8.99 6.51 -1.52
CA PHE A 61 -8.69 7.79 -2.14
C PHE A 61 -8.87 7.76 -3.67
N ALA A 62 -8.37 6.72 -4.34
CA ALA A 62 -8.53 6.57 -5.78
C ALA A 62 -10.01 6.44 -6.19
N THR A 63 -10.81 5.76 -5.37
CA THR A 63 -12.27 5.63 -5.54
C THR A 63 -12.97 6.98 -5.41
N ASP A 64 -12.59 7.80 -4.42
CA ASP A 64 -13.10 9.15 -4.23
C ASP A 64 -12.78 10.03 -5.46
N VAL A 65 -11.55 9.96 -5.98
CA VAL A 65 -11.14 10.68 -7.20
C VAL A 65 -11.95 10.24 -8.41
N ALA A 66 -12.14 8.92 -8.60
CA ALA A 66 -12.97 8.40 -9.68
C ALA A 66 -14.41 8.92 -9.60
N GLN A 67 -14.97 8.98 -8.39
CA GLN A 67 -16.31 9.48 -8.13
C GLN A 67 -16.43 10.97 -8.51
N ILE A 68 -15.48 11.80 -8.05
CA ILE A 68 -15.45 13.23 -8.39
C ILE A 68 -15.42 13.42 -9.91
N ARG A 69 -14.62 12.61 -10.60
CA ARG A 69 -14.43 12.66 -12.06
C ARG A 69 -15.55 11.98 -12.87
N ASN A 70 -16.50 11.32 -12.20
CA ASN A 70 -17.55 10.51 -12.83
C ASN A 70 -16.98 9.43 -13.78
N LEU A 71 -15.97 8.72 -13.28
CA LEU A 71 -15.35 7.57 -13.93
C LEU A 71 -15.85 6.27 -13.29
N ASP A 72 -15.61 5.13 -13.94
CA ASP A 72 -15.82 3.83 -13.31
C ASP A 72 -14.88 3.69 -12.11
N LYS A 73 -15.47 3.61 -10.92
CA LYS A 73 -14.75 3.59 -9.64
C LYS A 73 -13.78 2.43 -9.55
N ARG A 74 -14.23 1.23 -9.95
CA ARG A 74 -13.45 0.00 -9.82
C ARG A 74 -12.26 0.03 -10.76
N LEU A 75 -12.50 0.30 -12.04
CA LEU A 75 -11.46 0.32 -13.06
C LEU A 75 -10.39 1.38 -12.75
N PHE A 76 -10.82 2.59 -12.40
CA PHE A 76 -9.90 3.69 -12.09
C PHE A 76 -9.11 3.40 -10.82
N ALA A 77 -9.78 3.00 -9.73
CA ALA A 77 -9.11 2.75 -8.46
C ALA A 77 -8.15 1.57 -8.52
N SER A 78 -8.52 0.48 -9.18
CA SER A 78 -7.62 -0.66 -9.42
C SER A 78 -6.39 -0.25 -10.24
N GLY A 79 -6.56 0.56 -11.29
CA GLY A 79 -5.44 1.03 -12.10
C GLY A 79 -4.47 1.94 -11.32
N LEU A 80 -4.99 2.83 -10.48
CA LEU A 80 -4.17 3.72 -9.67
C LEU A 80 -3.48 2.97 -8.51
N SER A 81 -4.19 2.03 -7.87
CA SER A 81 -3.66 1.16 -6.82
C SER A 81 -2.57 0.23 -7.36
N ALA A 82 -2.73 -0.31 -8.57
CA ALA A 82 -1.69 -1.12 -9.23
C ALA A 82 -0.38 -0.33 -9.41
N LYS A 83 -0.46 0.93 -9.88
CA LYS A 83 0.72 1.81 -9.99
C LYS A 83 1.37 2.10 -8.64
N PHE A 84 0.58 2.25 -7.59
CA PHE A 84 1.10 2.41 -6.23
C PHE A 84 1.88 1.16 -5.78
N TYR A 85 1.31 -0.03 -5.96
CA TYR A 85 1.99 -1.28 -5.61
C TYR A 85 3.22 -1.57 -6.48
N GLU A 86 3.20 -1.19 -7.76
CA GLU A 86 4.38 -1.27 -8.63
C GLU A 86 5.55 -0.47 -8.05
N ARG A 87 5.29 0.76 -7.58
CA ARG A 87 6.30 1.62 -6.93
C ARG A 87 6.73 1.10 -5.57
N LEU A 88 5.84 0.43 -4.86
CA LEU A 88 6.09 -0.12 -3.53
C LEU A 88 6.94 -1.39 -3.56
N ASN A 89 6.78 -2.20 -4.61
CA ASN A 89 7.33 -3.55 -4.69
C ASN A 89 8.85 -3.59 -4.52
N ALA A 90 9.58 -2.78 -5.28
CA ALA A 90 11.04 -2.77 -5.22
C ALA A 90 11.59 -2.27 -3.87
N PRO A 91 11.13 -1.14 -3.31
CA PRO A 91 11.50 -0.72 -1.96
C PRO A 91 11.20 -1.76 -0.88
N PHE A 92 10.04 -2.42 -0.94
CA PHE A 92 9.66 -3.43 0.04
C PHE A 92 10.58 -4.65 0.00
N LYS A 93 10.87 -5.15 -1.20
CA LYS A 93 11.83 -6.25 -1.38
C LYS A 93 13.23 -5.89 -0.92
N ALA A 94 13.67 -4.66 -1.21
CA ALA A 94 14.97 -4.17 -0.76
C ALA A 94 15.03 -4.10 0.78
N TRP A 95 13.96 -3.64 1.42
CA TRP A 95 13.84 -3.65 2.87
C TRP A 95 13.92 -5.06 3.44
N LEU A 96 13.12 -6.01 2.92
CA LEU A 96 13.16 -7.42 3.34
C LEU A 96 14.56 -8.05 3.16
N ALA A 97 15.17 -7.87 2.00
CA ALA A 97 16.49 -8.43 1.70
C ALA A 97 17.60 -7.83 2.59
N GLY A 98 17.39 -6.61 3.09
CA GLY A 98 18.30 -5.90 3.96
C GLY A 98 18.16 -6.21 5.46
N LEU A 99 17.20 -7.05 5.85
CA LEU A 99 17.04 -7.47 7.25
C LEU A 99 18.09 -8.52 7.65
N SER A 100 18.57 -8.42 8.88
CA SER A 100 19.53 -9.30 9.54
C SER A 100 19.07 -9.69 10.94
N GLY A 101 19.60 -10.79 11.48
CA GLY A 101 19.31 -11.24 12.85
C GLY A 101 19.78 -10.26 13.94
N ASP A 102 20.84 -9.51 13.67
CA ASP A 102 21.48 -8.59 14.62
C ASP A 102 20.93 -7.14 14.57
N ASP A 103 19.97 -6.89 13.69
CA ASP A 103 19.40 -5.56 13.48
C ASP A 103 18.57 -5.07 14.69
N ASP A 104 18.58 -3.75 14.90
CA ASP A 104 17.53 -3.10 15.68
C ASP A 104 16.21 -3.18 14.90
N ARG A 105 15.34 -4.08 15.34
CA ARG A 105 14.07 -4.38 14.68
C ARG A 105 13.14 -3.17 14.65
N ASP A 106 13.11 -2.38 15.73
CA ASP A 106 12.24 -1.21 15.82
C ASP A 106 12.72 -0.09 14.89
N GLN A 107 14.04 0.08 14.78
CA GLN A 107 14.62 1.00 13.80
C GLN A 107 14.30 0.58 12.37
N LYS A 108 14.48 -0.70 12.00
CA LYS A 108 14.16 -1.18 10.64
C LYS A 108 12.70 -1.02 10.26
N ILE A 109 11.78 -1.24 11.21
CA ILE A 109 10.34 -1.02 10.99
C ILE A 109 10.08 0.48 10.82
N THR A 110 10.73 1.34 11.60
CA THR A 110 10.63 2.80 11.48
C THR A 110 11.11 3.28 10.11
N ASP A 111 12.23 2.76 9.62
CA ASP A 111 12.77 3.06 8.29
C ASP A 111 11.78 2.67 7.18
N TRP A 112 11.14 1.50 7.32
CA TRP A 112 10.08 1.09 6.39
C TRP A 112 8.87 2.02 6.45
N LYS A 113 8.39 2.38 7.64
CA LYS A 113 7.26 3.30 7.83
C LYS A 113 7.51 4.65 7.13
N GLN A 114 8.72 5.20 7.28
CA GLN A 114 9.11 6.45 6.62
C GLN A 114 9.15 6.31 5.09
N THR A 115 9.67 5.18 4.60
CA THR A 115 9.69 4.86 3.16
C THR A 115 8.26 4.76 2.62
N LEU A 116 7.38 4.02 3.30
CA LEU A 116 5.99 3.84 2.93
C LEU A 116 5.23 5.17 2.91
N GLN A 117 5.40 6.00 3.94
CA GLN A 117 4.79 7.34 3.99
C GLN A 117 5.21 8.20 2.78
N THR A 118 6.50 8.19 2.46
CA THR A 118 7.05 8.91 1.30
C THR A 118 6.45 8.42 -0.01
N LEU A 119 6.30 7.10 -0.19
CA LEU A 119 5.72 6.52 -1.40
C LEU A 119 4.24 6.89 -1.57
N VAL A 120 3.46 6.86 -0.48
CA VAL A 120 2.04 7.25 -0.51
C VAL A 120 1.92 8.73 -0.86
N TYR A 121 2.69 9.61 -0.22
CA TYR A 121 2.59 11.05 -0.47
C TYR A 121 3.06 11.44 -1.87
N ARG A 122 4.12 10.81 -2.39
CA ARG A 122 4.49 10.99 -3.81
C ARG A 122 3.37 10.55 -4.75
N SER A 123 2.74 9.41 -4.47
CA SER A 123 1.65 8.89 -5.30
C SER A 123 0.35 9.71 -5.18
N LEU A 124 0.15 10.39 -4.04
CA LEU A 124 -0.88 11.40 -3.87
C LEU A 124 -0.55 12.67 -4.67
N ASP A 125 0.68 13.18 -4.55
CA ASP A 125 1.10 14.41 -5.21
C ASP A 125 1.01 14.29 -6.75
N ASP A 126 1.32 13.14 -7.33
CA ASP A 126 1.14 12.88 -8.77
C ASP A 126 -0.31 13.03 -9.23
N VAL A 127 -1.27 12.68 -8.37
CA VAL A 127 -2.70 12.86 -8.66
C VAL A 127 -3.07 14.33 -8.55
N LEU A 128 -2.54 15.01 -7.52
CA LEU A 128 -2.77 16.44 -7.28
C LEU A 128 -2.18 17.33 -8.38
N GLN A 129 -1.06 16.95 -8.99
CA GLN A 129 -0.48 17.68 -10.12
C GLN A 129 -1.35 17.63 -11.39
N ASN A 130 -2.24 16.63 -11.49
CA ASN A 130 -3.15 16.43 -12.62
C ASN A 130 -4.61 16.76 -12.24
N THR A 131 -4.79 17.78 -11.42
CA THR A 131 -6.09 18.24 -10.94
C THR A 131 -6.83 19.05 -12.01
N THR A 132 -8.12 18.80 -12.17
CA THR A 132 -9.03 19.54 -13.06
C THR A 132 -9.90 20.53 -12.27
N PRO A 133 -10.55 21.52 -12.92
CA PRO A 133 -11.51 22.39 -12.23
C PRO A 133 -12.62 21.60 -11.52
N ARG A 134 -13.06 20.48 -12.11
CA ARG A 134 -14.03 19.58 -11.48
C ARG A 134 -13.51 18.93 -10.21
N ASP A 135 -12.23 18.54 -10.18
CA ASP A 135 -11.61 17.97 -8.99
C ASP A 135 -11.58 18.97 -7.82
N VAL A 136 -11.37 20.25 -8.13
CA VAL A 136 -11.36 21.35 -7.17
C VAL A 136 -12.77 21.67 -6.68
N THR A 137 -13.72 21.87 -7.59
CA THR A 137 -15.11 22.18 -7.25
C THR A 137 -15.77 21.00 -6.52
N GLY A 138 -15.46 19.77 -6.92
CA GLY A 138 -16.01 18.56 -6.32
C GLY A 138 -17.46 18.28 -6.70
N ILE A 139 -18.08 17.42 -5.91
CA ILE A 139 -19.48 17.01 -6.00
C ILE A 139 -20.12 16.99 -4.61
N GLU A 140 -21.43 17.21 -4.55
CA GLU A 140 -22.21 16.93 -3.33
C GLU A 140 -22.44 15.43 -3.19
N THR A 141 -22.35 14.93 -1.96
CA THR A 141 -22.63 13.54 -1.60
C THR A 141 -23.50 13.50 -0.34
N ASP A 142 -24.03 12.32 0.02
CA ASP A 142 -24.78 12.14 1.27
C ASP A 142 -23.96 12.47 2.53
N HIS A 143 -22.63 12.56 2.40
CA HIS A 143 -21.69 12.90 3.47
C HIS A 143 -21.12 14.32 3.34
N GLY A 144 -21.74 15.17 2.50
CA GLY A 144 -21.31 16.53 2.20
C GLY A 144 -20.38 16.62 0.99
N LEU A 145 -19.70 17.76 0.87
CA LEU A 145 -18.83 18.09 -0.26
C LEU A 145 -17.62 17.16 -0.36
N LEU A 146 -17.56 16.40 -1.46
CA LEU A 146 -16.41 15.60 -1.86
C LEU A 146 -15.63 16.32 -2.96
N ASN A 147 -14.41 16.74 -2.66
CA ASN A 147 -13.47 17.31 -3.62
C ASN A 147 -12.07 16.73 -3.41
N ILE A 148 -11.14 17.08 -4.28
CA ILE A 148 -9.79 16.53 -4.25
C ILE A 148 -9.07 16.82 -2.92
N PHE A 149 -9.33 17.97 -2.29
CA PHE A 149 -8.70 18.33 -1.03
C PHE A 149 -9.26 17.54 0.15
N THR A 150 -10.58 17.32 0.21
CA THR A 150 -11.20 16.52 1.27
C THR A 150 -10.81 15.05 1.16
N ALA A 151 -10.77 14.49 -0.06
CA ALA A 151 -10.28 13.14 -0.32
C ALA A 151 -8.79 12.99 0.08
N SER A 152 -7.95 13.95 -0.30
CA SER A 152 -6.52 13.95 0.04
C SER A 152 -6.28 14.06 1.54
N ASN A 153 -7.04 14.91 2.23
CA ASN A 153 -6.93 15.07 3.68
C ASN A 153 -7.33 13.78 4.42
N ARG A 154 -8.40 13.12 3.97
CA ARG A 154 -8.81 11.81 4.51
C ARG A 154 -7.69 10.78 4.41
N LEU A 155 -7.05 10.67 3.24
CA LEU A 155 -5.91 9.78 3.05
C LEU A 155 -4.76 10.10 4.03
N ARG A 156 -4.39 11.39 4.15
CA ARG A 156 -3.30 11.81 5.06
C ARG A 156 -3.61 11.48 6.53
N ILE A 157 -4.87 11.67 6.96
CA ILE A 157 -5.31 11.33 8.31
C ILE A 157 -5.19 9.83 8.55
N ASN A 158 -5.74 9.00 7.67
CA ASN A 158 -5.68 7.55 7.82
C ASN A 158 -4.22 7.06 7.84
N VAL A 159 -3.39 7.53 6.91
CA VAL A 159 -1.96 7.17 6.86
C VAL A 159 -1.26 7.55 8.17
N SER A 160 -1.48 8.75 8.71
CA SER A 160 -0.90 9.13 10.00
C SER A 160 -1.38 8.20 11.12
N GLN A 161 -2.68 7.93 11.21
CA GLN A 161 -3.24 7.04 12.23
C GLN A 161 -2.65 5.64 12.16
N HIS A 162 -2.50 5.06 10.97
CA HIS A 162 -1.91 3.75 10.77
C HIS A 162 -0.41 3.72 11.14
N LEU A 163 0.34 4.77 10.82
CA LEU A 163 1.77 4.85 11.12
C LEU A 163 2.05 5.11 12.62
N ASP A 164 1.18 5.89 13.28
CA ASP A 164 1.29 6.32 14.68
C ASP A 164 0.57 5.39 15.66
N ALA A 165 -0.26 4.45 15.19
CA ALA A 165 -1.02 3.54 16.05
C ALA A 165 -0.08 2.76 16.99
N PRO A 166 -0.25 2.89 18.32
CA PRO A 166 0.45 2.03 19.26
C PRO A 166 -0.04 0.59 19.07
N LYS A 167 0.90 -0.37 19.12
CA LYS A 167 0.53 -1.79 19.12
C LYS A 167 -0.28 -2.09 20.38
N GLY A 168 -1.52 -2.55 20.21
CA GLY A 168 -2.32 -3.14 21.29
C GLY A 168 -1.81 -4.50 21.72
#